data_AF-A0A5C7AJ25-F1
#
_entry.id   AF-A0A5C7AJ25-F1
#
_cell.length_a   1.000
_cell.length_b   1.000
_cell.length_c   1.000
_cell.angle_alpha   90.00
_cell.angle_beta   90.00
_cell.angle_gamma   90.00
#
_symmetry.space_group_name_H-M   'P 1'
#
loop_
_entity.id
_entity.type
_entity.pdbx_description
1 polymer ?
#
loop_
_entity_poly.entity_id
_entity_poly.type
_entity_poly.pdbx_seq_one_letter_code
_entity_poly.pdbx_strand_id
1 'polypeptide(L)'
;MEESHRQKKIGGILQEDLVDVLQGAATKGGMRGIIISVSKVNVTADLGLAKVYLSIFPNKEAEELLKGIRSNTPLIRHELAQRTRHQLRRMPNLEFFIDDSLEYIERIDKSLKGEENPIKDADLLDKRKKS
;
A
#
# COMPACT_ATOMS: atom_id res chain seq x y z
N MET A 1 -20.02 -2.12 -0.10
CA MET A 1 -20.26 -2.41 -1.53
C MET A 1 -19.30 -3.52 -1.93
N GLU A 2 -19.80 -4.58 -2.52
CA GLU A 2 -18.98 -5.73 -2.93
C GLU A 2 -18.24 -5.41 -4.24
N GLU A 3 -16.95 -5.76 -4.31
CA GLU A 3 -16.14 -5.52 -5.52
C GLU A 3 -16.62 -6.41 -6.67
N SER A 4 -16.82 -5.82 -7.85
CA SER A 4 -17.14 -6.53 -9.08
C SER A 4 -16.04 -7.54 -9.45
N HIS A 5 -16.42 -8.64 -10.11
CA HIS A 5 -15.46 -9.61 -10.68
C HIS A 5 -14.42 -8.94 -11.58
N ARG A 6 -14.81 -7.86 -12.29
CA ARG A 6 -13.87 -7.08 -13.11
C ARG A 6 -12.87 -6.29 -12.27
N GLN A 7 -13.29 -5.69 -11.15
CA GLN A 7 -12.40 -4.98 -10.22
C GLN A 7 -11.38 -5.96 -9.62
N LYS A 8 -11.83 -7.12 -9.15
CA LYS A 8 -10.96 -8.17 -8.60
C LYS A 8 -9.93 -8.65 -9.62
N LYS A 9 -10.36 -8.91 -10.86
CA LYS A 9 -9.46 -9.33 -11.94
C LYS A 9 -8.39 -8.28 -12.25
N ILE A 10 -8.79 -7.01 -12.37
CA ILE A 10 -7.86 -5.91 -12.65
C ILE A 10 -6.90 -5.70 -11.48
N GLY A 11 -7.40 -5.73 -10.24
CA GLY A 11 -6.58 -5.62 -9.04
C GLY A 11 -5.51 -6.71 -8.97
N GLY A 12 -5.86 -7.96 -9.26
CA GLY A 12 -4.91 -9.07 -9.29
C GLY A 12 -3.81 -8.90 -10.33
N ILE A 13 -4.17 -8.53 -11.57
CA ILE A 13 -3.20 -8.26 -12.64
C ILE A 13 -2.25 -7.13 -12.23
N LEU A 14 -2.81 -6.01 -11.73
CA LEU A 14 -2.01 -4.88 -11.28
C LEU A 14 -1.09 -5.24 -10.13
N GLN A 15 -1.54 -6.09 -9.20
CA GLN A 15 -0.76 -6.53 -8.05
C GLN A 15 0.48 -7.31 -8.49
N GLU A 16 0.32 -8.28 -9.40
CA GLU A 16 1.44 -9.07 -9.94
C GLU A 16 2.46 -8.19 -10.68
N ASP A 17 1.99 -7.37 -11.63
CA ASP A 17 2.86 -6.49 -12.41
C ASP A 17 3.57 -5.41 -11.55
N LEU A 18 2.89 -4.90 -10.51
CA LEU A 18 3.49 -3.90 -9.61
C LEU A 18 4.63 -4.48 -8.78
N VAL A 19 4.53 -5.74 -8.33
CA VAL A 19 5.60 -6.39 -7.57
C VAL A 19 6.87 -6.44 -8.41
N ASP A 20 6.76 -6.86 -9.67
CA ASP A 20 7.91 -6.96 -10.58
C ASP A 20 8.54 -5.60 -10.87
N VAL A 21 7.72 -4.58 -11.13
CA VAL A 21 8.20 -3.22 -11.43
C VAL A 21 8.89 -2.61 -10.21
N LEU A 22 8.29 -2.74 -9.03
CA LEU A 22 8.84 -2.17 -7.80
C LEU A 22 10.12 -2.89 -7.35
N GLN A 23 10.18 -4.22 -7.42
CA GLN A 23 11.40 -4.97 -7.10
C GLN A 23 12.53 -4.68 -8.09
N GLY A 24 12.21 -4.59 -9.38
CA GLY A 24 13.17 -4.22 -10.41
C GLY A 24 13.73 -2.82 -10.20
N ALA A 25 12.87 -1.84 -9.88
CA ALA A 25 13.28 -0.48 -9.57
C ALA A 25 14.14 -0.41 -8.30
N ALA A 26 13.78 -1.16 -7.24
CA ALA A 26 14.53 -1.19 -5.99
C ALA A 26 15.94 -1.75 -6.16
N THR A 27 16.07 -2.84 -6.93
CA THR A 27 17.36 -3.47 -7.24
C THR A 27 18.26 -2.52 -8.03
N LYS A 28 17.72 -1.85 -9.06
CA LYS A 28 18.46 -0.88 -9.88
C LYS A 28 18.85 0.38 -9.10
N GLY A 29 18.03 0.79 -8.13
CA GLY A 29 18.29 1.91 -7.23
C GLY A 29 19.36 1.64 -6.16
N GLY A 30 19.95 0.43 -6.12
CA GLY A 30 21.00 0.09 -5.18
C GLY A 30 20.51 -0.12 -3.73
N MET A 31 19.20 -0.27 -3.54
CA MET A 31 18.58 -0.44 -2.23
C MET A 31 18.74 -1.88 -1.74
N ARG A 32 19.94 -2.20 -1.24
CA ARG A 32 20.28 -3.53 -0.70
C ARG A 32 19.70 -3.68 0.71
N GLY A 33 18.90 -4.73 0.92
CA GLY A 33 18.30 -5.04 2.22
C GLY A 33 16.90 -4.48 2.46
N ILE A 34 16.33 -3.78 1.47
CA ILE A 34 14.95 -3.30 1.49
C ILE A 34 14.07 -4.25 0.68
N ILE A 35 13.01 -4.76 1.31
CA ILE A 35 12.01 -5.61 0.67
C ILE A 35 10.73 -4.78 0.51
N ILE A 36 10.25 -4.66 -0.73
CA ILE A 36 8.99 -4.02 -1.07
C ILE A 36 8.04 -5.10 -1.59
N SER A 37 6.88 -5.24 -0.94
CA SER A 37 5.81 -6.12 -1.35
C SER A 37 4.49 -5.35 -1.50
N VAL A 38 3.60 -5.87 -2.36
CA VAL A 38 2.25 -5.30 -2.55
C VAL A 38 1.26 -6.18 -1.79
N SER A 39 0.72 -5.66 -0.68
CA SER A 39 -0.24 -6.38 0.16
C SER A 39 -1.61 -6.47 -0.50
N LYS A 40 -2.08 -5.35 -1.05
CA LYS A 40 -3.44 -5.26 -1.61
C LYS A 40 -3.53 -4.17 -2.66
N VAL A 41 -4.34 -4.41 -3.69
CA VAL A 41 -4.73 -3.41 -4.68
C VAL A 41 -6.25 -3.31 -4.70
N ASN A 42 -6.78 -2.13 -4.37
CA ASN A 42 -8.22 -1.84 -4.44
C ASN A 42 -8.49 -0.89 -5.61
N VAL A 43 -9.38 -1.30 -6.51
CA VAL A 43 -9.73 -0.54 -7.70
C VAL A 43 -11.13 0.03 -7.54
N THR A 44 -11.31 1.32 -7.83
CA THR A 44 -12.61 1.98 -7.76
C THR A 44 -13.61 1.40 -8.78
N ALA A 45 -14.91 1.61 -8.54
CA ALA A 45 -15.97 1.04 -9.39
C ALA A 45 -15.93 1.54 -10.84
N ASP A 46 -15.45 2.77 -11.05
CA ASP A 46 -15.24 3.38 -12.37
C ASP A 46 -13.92 2.91 -13.04
N LEU A 47 -13.09 2.15 -12.31
CA LEU A 47 -11.78 1.63 -12.74
C LEU A 47 -10.79 2.74 -13.14
N GLY A 48 -11.03 3.97 -12.68
CA GLY A 48 -10.16 5.11 -12.95
C GLY A 48 -9.03 5.26 -11.93
N LEU A 49 -9.18 4.67 -10.74
CA LEU A 49 -8.25 4.80 -9.63
C LEU A 49 -7.96 3.43 -9.00
N ALA A 50 -6.68 3.16 -8.72
CA ALA A 50 -6.23 1.99 -7.99
C ALA A 50 -5.38 2.42 -6.79
N LYS A 51 -5.85 2.05 -5.60
CA LYS A 51 -5.15 2.23 -4.33
C LYS A 51 -4.29 1.00 -4.07
N VAL A 52 -2.99 1.22 -4.00
CA VAL A 52 -1.97 0.18 -3.83
C VAL A 52 -1.42 0.30 -2.42
N TYR A 53 -1.55 -0.78 -1.65
CA TYR A 53 -1.03 -0.90 -0.30
C TYR A 53 0.28 -1.68 -0.35
N LEU A 54 1.35 -1.05 0.14
CA LEU A 54 2.70 -1.56 0.11
C LEU A 54 3.16 -1.93 1.52
N SER A 55 3.76 -3.10 1.65
CA SER A 55 4.52 -3.49 2.83
C SER A 55 6.00 -3.30 2.53
N ILE A 56 6.68 -2.53 3.38
CA ILE A 56 8.09 -2.18 3.22
C ILE A 56 8.84 -2.64 4.47
N PHE A 57 9.87 -3.46 4.26
CA PHE A 57 10.74 -3.93 5.33
C PHE A 57 12.19 -3.53 5.05
N PRO A 58 12.91 -2.88 5.99
CA PRO A 58 12.46 -2.49 7.33
C PRO A 58 11.58 -1.22 7.38
N ASN A 59 10.61 -1.16 8.30
CA ASN A 59 9.58 -0.09 8.36
C ASN A 59 10.16 1.33 8.55
N LYS A 60 11.33 1.47 9.18
CA LYS A 60 12.01 2.76 9.38
C LYS A 60 12.25 3.56 8.08
N GLU A 61 12.35 2.88 6.95
CA GLU A 61 12.62 3.48 5.64
C GLU A 61 11.36 3.62 4.78
N ALA A 62 10.19 3.15 5.28
CA ALA A 62 8.96 3.06 4.52
C ALA A 62 8.44 4.42 4.05
N GLU A 63 8.44 5.44 4.93
CA GLU A 63 7.96 6.80 4.61
C GLU A 63 8.83 7.49 3.54
N GLU A 64 10.14 7.34 3.62
CA GLU A 64 11.07 7.90 2.64
C GLU A 64 10.91 7.22 1.27
N LEU A 65 10.83 5.89 1.27
CA LEU A 65 10.57 5.11 0.07
C LEU A 65 9.22 5.42 -0.56
N LEU A 66 8.18 5.59 0.26
CA LEU A 66 6.85 5.95 -0.23
C LEU A 66 6.89 7.30 -0.97
N LYS A 67 7.64 8.29 -0.44
CA LYS A 67 7.83 9.58 -1.13
C LYS A 67 8.57 9.40 -2.46
N GLY A 68 9.61 8.56 -2.49
CA GLY A 68 10.32 8.21 -3.72
C GLY A 68 9.41 7.53 -4.76
N ILE A 69 8.61 6.55 -4.34
CA ILE A 69 7.63 5.85 -5.19
C ILE A 69 6.58 6.84 -5.72
N ARG A 70 6.03 7.69 -4.84
CA ARG A 70 5.06 8.72 -5.23
C ARG A 70 5.61 9.68 -6.27
N SER A 71 6.87 10.11 -6.11
CA SER A 71 7.54 10.98 -7.08
C SER A 71 7.74 10.30 -8.44
N ASN A 72 7.97 8.98 -8.44
CA ASN A 72 8.15 8.17 -9.64
C ASN A 72 6.84 7.57 -10.19
N THR A 73 5.68 7.90 -9.62
CA THR A 73 4.37 7.37 -10.05
C THR A 73 4.12 7.48 -11.56
N PRO A 74 4.44 8.59 -12.25
CA PRO A 74 4.21 8.69 -13.69
C PRO A 74 5.00 7.66 -14.50
N LEU A 75 6.24 7.40 -14.10
CA LEU A 75 7.13 6.42 -14.74
C LEU A 75 6.62 4.99 -14.49
N ILE A 76 6.29 4.67 -13.24
CA ILE A 76 5.73 3.37 -12.85
C ILE A 76 4.43 3.10 -13.63
N ARG A 77 3.54 4.10 -13.69
CA ARG A 77 2.29 4.01 -14.44
C ARG A 77 2.54 3.78 -15.94
N HIS A 78 3.54 4.44 -16.52
CA HIS A 78 3.90 4.24 -17.92
C HIS A 78 4.37 2.81 -18.18
N GLU A 79 5.28 2.30 -17.36
CA GLU A 79 5.79 0.93 -17.50
C GLU A 79 4.67 -0.11 -17.37
N LEU A 80 3.80 0.04 -16.37
CA LEU A 80 2.64 -0.83 -16.17
C LEU A 80 1.63 -0.73 -17.32
N ALA A 81 1.40 0.46 -17.86
CA ALA A 81 0.50 0.63 -19.00
C ALA A 81 1.02 -0.10 -20.25
N GLN A 82 2.34 -0.20 -20.45
CA GLN A 82 2.91 -0.97 -21.55
C GLN A 82 2.72 -2.47 -21.34
N ARG A 83 2.96 -2.98 -20.12
CA ARG A 83 2.79 -4.40 -19.78
C ARG A 83 1.34 -4.86 -19.87
N THR A 84 0.42 -4.03 -19.35
CA THR A 84 -1.01 -4.33 -19.28
C THR A 84 -1.80 -3.91 -20.52
N ARG A 85 -1.15 -3.41 -21.58
CA ARG A 85 -1.79 -2.82 -22.76
C ARG A 85 -2.84 -3.73 -23.42
N HIS A 86 -2.63 -5.04 -23.39
CA HIS A 86 -3.56 -6.02 -23.96
C HIS A 86 -4.67 -6.46 -23.00
N GLN A 87 -4.50 -6.19 -21.70
CA GLN A 87 -5.40 -6.61 -20.64
C GLN A 87 -6.35 -5.48 -20.20
N LEU A 88 -5.90 -4.23 -20.29
CA LEU A 88 -6.61 -3.05 -19.85
C LEU A 88 -6.87 -2.08 -21.01
N ARG A 89 -8.12 -1.61 -21.12
CA ARG A 89 -8.49 -0.55 -22.07
C ARG A 89 -7.90 0.82 -21.68
N ARG A 90 -7.82 1.08 -20.38
CA ARG A 90 -7.27 2.32 -19.79
C ARG A 90 -6.55 1.95 -18.49
N MET A 91 -5.37 2.55 -18.29
CA MET A 91 -4.61 2.39 -17.07
C MET A 91 -5.20 3.30 -15.97
N PRO A 92 -5.57 2.76 -14.79
CA PRO A 92 -6.00 3.60 -13.67
C PRO A 92 -4.85 4.47 -13.15
N ASN A 93 -5.21 5.57 -12.49
CA ASN A 93 -4.26 6.31 -11.67
C ASN A 93 -3.88 5.48 -10.45
N LEU A 94 -2.61 5.53 -10.05
CA LEU A 94 -2.08 4.75 -8.94
C LEU A 94 -1.87 5.67 -7.74
N GLU A 95 -2.43 5.28 -6.60
CA GLU A 95 -2.17 5.92 -5.31
C GLU A 95 -1.52 4.90 -4.38
N PHE A 96 -0.35 5.26 -3.83
CA PHE A 96 0.42 4.37 -2.97
C PHE A 96 0.24 4.73 -1.49
N PHE A 97 0.05 3.70 -0.67
CA PHE A 97 -0.10 3.76 0.78
C PHE A 97 0.80 2.71 1.43
N ILE A 98 1.30 2.98 2.62
CA ILE A 98 1.94 1.96 3.45
C ILE A 98 0.82 1.15 4.11
N ASP A 99 0.98 -0.17 4.12
CA ASP A 99 0.11 -1.08 4.85
C ASP A 99 0.58 -1.17 6.31
N ASP A 100 -0.01 -0.36 7.18
CA ASP A 100 0.18 -0.38 8.64
C ASP A 100 -0.85 -1.28 9.36
N SER A 101 -1.67 -2.02 8.60
CA SER A 101 -2.77 -2.82 9.16
C SER A 101 -2.29 -3.83 10.21
N LEU A 102 -1.10 -4.41 10.02
CA LEU A 102 -0.50 -5.34 11.01
C LEU A 102 -0.15 -4.63 12.32
N GLU A 103 0.50 -3.47 12.25
CA GLU A 103 0.83 -2.68 13.44
C GLU A 103 -0.45 -2.22 14.17
N TYR A 104 -1.48 -1.84 13.41
CA TYR A 104 -2.78 -1.48 13.96
C TYR A 104 -3.45 -2.67 14.68
N ILE A 105 -3.45 -3.87 14.08
CA ILE A 105 -4.00 -5.08 14.70
C ILE A 105 -3.21 -5.45 15.97
N GLU A 106 -1.88 -5.39 15.95
CA GLU A 106 -1.06 -5.65 17.14
C GLU A 106 -1.37 -4.69 18.28
N ARG A 107 -1.58 -3.39 18.00
CA ARG A 107 -2.01 -2.40 19.01
C ARG A 107 -3.38 -2.73 19.59
N ILE A 108 -4.34 -3.16 18.75
CA ILE A 108 -5.66 -3.60 19.22
C ILE A 108 -5.52 -4.82 20.13
N ASP A 109 -4.80 -5.85 19.69
CA ASP A 109 -4.61 -7.07 20.47
C ASP A 109 -3.91 -6.79 21.81
N LYS A 110 -2.93 -5.87 21.83
CA LYS A 110 -2.28 -5.41 23.06
C LYS A 110 -3.29 -4.73 23.99
N SER A 111 -4.14 -3.85 23.45
CA SER A 111 -5.19 -3.16 24.21
C SER A 111 -6.25 -4.14 24.75
N LEU A 112 -6.63 -5.15 23.96
CA LEU A 112 -7.63 -6.16 24.34
C LEU A 112 -7.12 -7.16 25.38
N LYS A 113 -5.81 -7.45 25.41
CA LYS A 113 -5.19 -8.33 26.43
C LYS A 113 -5.23 -7.75 27.85
N GLY A 114 -5.66 -6.50 28.01
CA GLY A 114 -6.01 -5.93 29.32
C GLY A 114 -4.82 -5.46 30.16
N GLU A 115 -3.61 -5.39 29.59
CA GLU A 115 -2.45 -4.75 30.24
C GLU A 115 -2.61 -3.22 30.33
N GLU A 116 -3.44 -2.63 29.46
CA GLU A 116 -3.69 -1.20 29.34
C GLU A 116 -5.19 -0.93 29.56
N ASN A 117 -5.58 -0.52 30.77
CA ASN A 117 -6.97 -0.17 31.09
C ASN A 117 -7.15 1.36 31.05
N PRO A 118 -7.66 1.93 29.95
CA PRO A 118 -7.80 3.39 29.79
C PRO A 118 -8.82 4.02 30.75
N ILE A 119 -9.61 3.22 31.47
CA ILE A 119 -10.49 3.71 32.55
C ILE A 119 -9.70 3.93 33.85
N LYS A 120 -8.60 3.19 34.06
CA LYS A 120 -7.74 3.30 35.26
C LYS A 120 -6.52 4.17 35.05
N ASP A 121 -6.04 4.30 33.82
CA ASP A 121 -4.85 5.08 33.47
C ASP A 121 -5.15 5.98 32.26
N ALA A 122 -5.37 7.27 32.53
CA ALA A 122 -5.81 8.25 31.55
C ALA A 122 -4.69 8.68 30.58
N ASP A 123 -3.43 8.37 30.90
CA ASP A 123 -2.27 8.70 30.07
C ASP A 123 -2.12 7.78 28.85
N LEU A 124 -2.87 6.67 28.81
CA LEU A 124 -2.95 5.73 27.69
C LEU A 124 -3.81 6.24 26.52
N LEU A 125 -4.53 7.35 26.70
CA LEU A 125 -5.41 7.90 25.67
C LEU A 125 -4.63 8.76 24.67
N ASP A 126 -4.76 8.46 23.38
CA ASP A 126 -4.24 9.32 22.32
C ASP A 126 -4.80 10.74 22.46
N LYS A 127 -3.91 11.73 22.46
CA LYS A 127 -4.29 13.14 22.52
C LYS A 127 -5.19 13.45 21.33
N ARG A 128 -6.45 13.84 21.60
CA ARG A 128 -7.38 14.30 20.57
C ARG A 128 -6.67 15.33 19.69
N LYS A 129 -6.55 15.02 18.39
CA LYS A 129 -6.16 16.04 17.40
C LYS A 129 -7.18 17.17 17.49
N LYS A 130 -6.74 18.34 17.95
CA LYS A 130 -7.56 19.55 17.90
C LYS A 130 -7.83 19.85 16.44
N SER A 131 -9.12 20.00 16.12
CA SER A 131 -9.60 20.40 14.80
C SER A 131 -9.25 21.85 14.50
#